data_AF-A0A2V8QPE1-F1
#
_entry.id   AF-A0A2V8QPE1-F1
#
_cell.length_a   1.000
_cell.length_b   1.000
_cell.length_c   1.000
_cell.angle_alpha   90.00
_cell.angle_beta   90.00
_cell.angle_gamma   90.00
#
_symmetry.space_group_name_H-M   'P 1'
#
loop_
_entity.id
_entity.type
_entity.pdbx_description
1 polymer ?
#
loop_
_entity_poly.entity_id
_entity_poly.type
_entity_poly.pdbx_seq_one_letter_code
_entity_poly.pdbx_strand_id
1 'polypeptide(L)'
;LYRKDKLEKVGRGLYAFPDADIGEHHSLVEAALRVPHGVVCLLSALRFHELTTQSPFEVWMAIEVKARRPKEEIIPLRIVRFSGDAFTAGVEPHQVEGVEVRVYNPAKTVADCFKYRNKIGLDV
;
A
#
# COMPACT_ATOMS: atom_id res chain seq x y z
N LEU A 1 19.73 -0.37 -34.20
CA LEU A 1 20.15 -0.43 -32.77
C LEU A 1 18.91 -0.37 -31.88
N TYR A 2 18.20 -1.48 -31.71
CA TYR A 2 16.97 -1.58 -30.89
C TYR A 2 17.34 -2.26 -29.56
N ARG A 3 17.62 -1.46 -28.51
CA ARG A 3 17.93 -2.00 -27.18
C ARG A 3 16.62 -2.32 -26.45
N LYS A 4 16.15 -3.57 -26.64
CA LYS A 4 15.23 -4.27 -25.74
C LYS A 4 16.00 -4.56 -24.44
N ASP A 5 15.80 -3.75 -23.39
CA ASP A 5 16.11 -4.11 -21.97
C ASP A 5 16.02 -2.94 -20.97
N LYS A 6 15.57 -1.74 -21.36
CA LYS A 6 15.65 -0.59 -20.45
C LYS A 6 14.48 -0.40 -19.48
N LEU A 7 13.35 -1.08 -19.66
CA LEU A 7 12.14 -0.83 -18.85
C LEU A 7 11.42 -2.14 -18.56
N GLU A 8 11.21 -2.43 -17.29
CA GLU A 8 10.38 -3.53 -16.81
C GLU A 8 8.95 -3.04 -16.59
N LYS A 9 7.97 -3.83 -17.02
CA LYS A 9 6.56 -3.50 -16.85
C LYS A 9 6.06 -3.99 -15.50
N VAL A 10 6.01 -3.08 -14.53
CA VAL A 10 5.48 -3.31 -13.17
C VAL A 10 3.95 -3.16 -13.09
N GLY A 11 3.30 -2.60 -14.12
CA GLY A 11 1.85 -2.39 -14.11
C GLY A 11 1.27 -1.97 -15.45
N ARG A 12 -0.07 -1.93 -15.56
CA ARG A 12 -0.72 -1.27 -16.69
C ARG A 12 -0.47 0.24 -16.63
N GLY A 13 0.41 0.70 -17.52
CA GLY A 13 0.85 2.10 -17.58
C GLY A 13 1.99 2.43 -16.61
N LEU A 14 2.51 1.45 -15.87
CA LEU A 14 3.62 1.62 -14.94
C LEU A 14 4.84 0.85 -15.46
N TYR A 15 5.95 1.57 -15.57
CA TYR A 15 7.22 1.07 -16.05
C TYR A 15 8.32 1.52 -15.09
N ALA A 16 9.16 0.57 -14.67
CA ALA A 16 10.30 0.81 -13.82
C ALA A 16 11.59 0.55 -14.60
N PHE A 17 12.67 1.26 -14.27
CA PHE A 17 14.01 0.88 -14.74
C PHE A 17 14.53 -0.27 -13.86
N PRO A 18 15.16 -1.31 -14.45
CA PRO A 18 15.69 -2.43 -13.67
C PRO A 18 16.73 -2.02 -12.61
N ASP A 19 17.44 -0.92 -12.85
CA ASP A 19 18.47 -0.35 -11.97
C ASP A 19 17.98 0.90 -11.20
N ALA A 20 16.67 1.13 -11.10
CA ALA A 20 16.16 2.22 -10.27
C ALA A 20 16.53 1.96 -8.81
N ASP A 21 16.95 3.02 -8.11
CA ASP A 21 17.19 2.95 -6.66
C ASP A 21 15.82 2.73 -5.98
N ILE A 22 15.51 1.47 -5.68
CA ILE A 22 14.23 1.07 -5.07
C ILE A 22 14.24 1.57 -3.63
N GLY A 23 13.50 2.65 -3.36
CA GLY A 23 13.33 3.18 -2.01
C GLY A 23 12.61 2.18 -1.11
N GLU A 24 12.76 2.34 0.21
CA GLU A 24 12.12 1.46 1.20
C GLU A 24 10.59 1.37 1.04
N HIS A 25 9.99 2.42 0.51
CA HIS A 25 8.54 2.55 0.31
C HIS A 25 8.11 2.42 -1.16
N HIS A 26 8.99 1.97 -2.06
CA HIS A 26 8.68 1.84 -3.49
C HIS A 26 7.44 0.97 -3.75
N SER A 27 7.30 -0.14 -3.01
CA SER A 27 6.12 -1.01 -3.09
C SER A 27 4.81 -0.30 -2.70
N LEU A 28 4.86 0.70 -1.81
CA LEU A 28 3.69 1.53 -1.46
C LEU A 28 3.32 2.47 -2.59
N VAL A 29 4.32 3.02 -3.30
CA VAL A 29 4.13 3.86 -4.49
C VAL A 29 3.44 3.06 -5.59
N GLU A 30 3.95 1.88 -5.91
CA GLU A 30 3.35 0.99 -6.90
C GLU A 30 1.91 0.61 -6.53
N ALA A 31 1.66 0.30 -5.25
CA ALA A 31 0.33 -0.01 -4.75
C ALA A 31 -0.63 1.18 -4.84
N ALA A 32 -0.17 2.40 -4.51
CA ALA A 32 -0.97 3.62 -4.58
C ALA A 32 -1.35 3.97 -6.03
N LEU A 33 -0.41 3.85 -6.97
CA LEU A 33 -0.67 4.07 -8.39
C LEU A 33 -1.66 3.05 -8.97
N ARG A 34 -1.61 1.81 -8.47
CA ARG A 34 -2.51 0.74 -8.90
C ARG A 34 -3.89 0.81 -8.26
N VAL A 35 -3.98 1.39 -7.07
CA VAL A 35 -5.22 1.59 -6.32
C VAL A 35 -5.36 3.07 -6.00
N PRO A 36 -5.71 3.93 -7.01
CA PRO A 36 -5.75 5.39 -6.83
C PRO A 36 -6.76 5.87 -5.80
N HIS A 37 -7.71 5.02 -5.40
CA HIS A 37 -8.69 5.28 -4.33
C HIS A 37 -8.43 4.47 -3.05
N GLY A 38 -7.28 3.80 -2.97
CA GLY A 38 -6.86 3.02 -1.80
C GLY A 38 -6.04 3.82 -0.81
N VAL A 39 -6.03 3.34 0.43
CA VAL A 39 -5.27 3.89 1.57
C VAL A 39 -4.44 2.76 2.17
N VAL A 40 -3.15 2.97 2.39
CA VAL A 40 -2.26 2.01 3.06
C VAL A 40 -2.72 1.80 4.50
N CYS A 41 -2.86 0.55 4.93
CA CYS A 41 -3.47 0.19 6.22
C CYS A 41 -2.77 -0.96 6.95
N LEU A 42 -3.13 -1.17 8.22
CA LEU A 42 -2.70 -2.30 9.03
C LEU A 42 -1.16 -2.49 9.02
N LEU A 43 -0.65 -3.69 8.73
CA LEU A 43 0.79 -3.99 8.80
C LEU A 43 1.64 -3.07 7.93
N SER A 44 1.16 -2.68 6.74
CA SER A 44 1.91 -1.76 5.86
C SER A 44 1.92 -0.33 6.41
N ALA A 45 0.84 0.12 7.07
CA ALA A 45 0.82 1.42 7.74
C ALA A 45 1.68 1.41 9.02
N LEU A 46 1.67 0.31 9.79
CA LEU A 46 2.56 0.14 10.94
C LEU A 46 4.02 0.24 10.54
N ARG A 47 4.40 -0.46 9.46
CA ARG A 47 5.77 -0.40 8.94
C ARG A 47 6.14 1.00 8.44
N PHE A 48 5.22 1.68 7.75
CA PHE A 48 5.44 3.06 7.29
C PHE A 48 5.69 4.04 8.45
N HIS A 49 5.03 3.83 9.59
CA HIS A 49 5.22 4.65 10.80
C HIS A 49 6.29 4.11 11.75
N GLU A 50 7.08 3.12 11.35
CA GLU A 50 8.12 2.47 12.17
C GLU A 50 7.57 1.88 13.49
N LEU A 51 6.29 1.49 13.51
CA LEU A 51 5.58 0.96 14.68
C LEU A 51 5.61 -0.57 14.78
N THR A 52 6.32 -1.24 13.88
CA THR A 52 6.49 -2.69 13.89
C THR A 52 7.86 -3.07 13.37
N THR A 53 8.39 -4.20 13.84
CA THR A 53 9.60 -4.83 13.30
C THR A 53 9.29 -5.84 12.21
N GLN A 54 8.00 -6.10 11.95
CA GLN A 54 7.58 -7.03 10.91
C GLN A 54 7.72 -6.42 9.52
N SER A 55 8.21 -7.22 8.59
CA SER A 55 8.32 -6.87 7.17
C SER A 55 7.30 -7.69 6.38
N PRO A 56 6.03 -7.21 6.23
CA PRO A 56 5.04 -7.92 5.45
C PRO A 56 5.46 -7.96 3.98
N PHE A 57 5.33 -9.13 3.35
CA PHE A 57 5.60 -9.30 1.92
C PHE A 57 4.47 -8.73 1.05
N GLU A 58 3.26 -8.58 1.60
CA GLU A 58 2.09 -7.98 0.93
C GLU A 58 1.92 -6.52 1.31
N VAL A 59 1.51 -5.69 0.35
CA VAL A 59 1.05 -4.32 0.66
C VAL A 59 -0.43 -4.34 1.02
N TRP A 60 -0.73 -3.91 2.24
CA TRP A 60 -2.08 -3.84 2.78
C TRP A 60 -2.76 -2.53 2.39
N MET A 61 -3.81 -2.64 1.58
CA MET A 61 -4.55 -1.49 1.05
C MET A 61 -6.02 -1.58 1.47
N ALA A 62 -6.50 -0.55 2.15
CA ALA A 62 -7.92 -0.33 2.38
C ALA A 62 -8.57 0.28 1.14
N ILE A 63 -9.73 -0.25 0.76
CA ILE A 63 -10.61 0.34 -0.25
C ILE A 63 -12.03 0.41 0.30
N GLU A 64 -12.84 1.30 -0.28
CA GLU A 64 -14.26 1.37 0.09
C GLU A 64 -15.02 0.08 -0.28
N VAL A 65 -16.12 -0.23 0.40
CA VAL A 65 -16.91 -1.46 0.17
C VAL A 65 -17.36 -1.61 -1.29
N LYS A 66 -17.71 -0.50 -1.95
CA LYS A 66 -18.16 -0.49 -3.36
C LYS A 66 -17.01 -0.38 -4.36
N ALA A 67 -15.79 -0.11 -3.90
CA ALA A 67 -14.65 0.07 -4.78
C ALA A 67 -14.24 -1.26 -5.45
N ARG A 68 -13.83 -1.16 -6.71
CA ARG A 68 -13.40 -2.31 -7.50
C ARG A 68 -12.00 -2.74 -7.06
N ARG A 69 -11.82 -4.06 -6.87
CA ARG A 69 -10.51 -4.66 -6.61
C ARG A 69 -9.62 -4.52 -7.87
N PRO A 70 -8.35 -4.10 -7.76
CA PRO A 70 -7.41 -4.15 -8.87
C PRO A 70 -7.30 -5.60 -9.38
N LYS A 71 -7.35 -5.79 -10.70
CA LYS A 71 -7.41 -7.13 -11.33
C LYS A 71 -6.04 -7.76 -11.58
N GLU A 72 -4.99 -6.95 -11.64
CA GLU A 72 -3.67 -7.42 -12.06
C GLU A 72 -2.83 -7.77 -10.80
N GLU A 73 -2.13 -8.89 -10.83
CA GLU A 73 -1.36 -9.46 -9.70
C GLU A 73 0.15 -9.35 -9.92
N ILE A 74 0.65 -8.15 -10.23
CA ILE A 74 2.08 -7.93 -10.47
C ILE A 74 2.84 -7.77 -9.15
N ILE A 75 2.17 -7.19 -8.14
CA ILE A 75 2.66 -7.13 -6.76
C ILE A 75 1.63 -7.77 -5.81
N PRO A 76 2.06 -8.41 -4.72
CA PRO A 76 1.17 -9.00 -3.73
C PRO A 76 0.41 -7.90 -2.97
N LEU A 77 -0.87 -7.72 -3.31
CA LEU A 77 -1.77 -6.77 -2.64
C LEU A 77 -2.78 -7.48 -1.73
N ARG A 78 -2.81 -7.06 -0.47
CA ARG A 78 -3.83 -7.48 0.50
C ARG A 78 -4.89 -6.40 0.64
N ILE A 79 -6.05 -6.66 0.03
CA ILE A 79 -7.15 -5.70 0.00
C ILE A 79 -8.06 -5.90 1.21
N VAL A 80 -8.26 -4.83 1.98
CA VAL A 80 -9.21 -4.77 3.09
C VAL A 80 -10.32 -3.77 2.75
N ARG A 81 -11.55 -4.09 3.12
CA ARG A 81 -12.70 -3.21 2.86
C ARG A 81 -13.13 -2.51 4.13
N PHE A 82 -13.12 -1.19 4.11
CA PHE A 82 -13.68 -0.34 5.16
C PHE A 82 -14.88 0.46 4.62
N SER A 83 -15.74 0.92 5.53
CA SER A 83 -16.99 1.61 5.21
C SER A 83 -17.13 2.88 6.05
N GLY A 84 -17.64 3.96 5.44
CA GLY A 84 -17.92 5.23 6.12
C GLY A 84 -16.69 5.77 6.84
N ASP A 85 -16.87 6.23 8.07
CA ASP A 85 -15.81 6.82 8.89
C ASP A 85 -14.62 5.88 9.11
N ALA A 86 -14.83 4.55 9.07
CA ALA A 86 -13.72 3.61 9.19
C ALA A 86 -12.74 3.70 8.01
N PHE A 87 -13.19 4.18 6.84
CA PHE A 87 -12.37 4.38 5.65
C PHE A 87 -11.80 5.81 5.53
N THR A 88 -12.53 6.82 5.98
CA THR A 88 -12.15 8.23 5.77
C THR A 88 -11.37 8.83 6.95
N ALA A 89 -11.59 8.34 8.17
CA ALA A 89 -10.95 8.89 9.36
C ALA A 89 -9.45 8.58 9.40
N GLY A 90 -8.66 9.59 9.73
CA GLY A 90 -7.21 9.45 9.94
C GLY A 90 -6.43 9.16 8.67
N VAL A 91 -6.95 9.47 7.48
CA VAL A 91 -6.20 9.36 6.22
C VAL A 91 -5.26 10.56 6.08
N GLU A 92 -3.96 10.30 5.95
CA GLU A 92 -2.91 11.29 5.77
C GLU A 92 -2.20 11.09 4.42
N PRO A 93 -2.08 12.14 3.58
CA PRO A 93 -1.31 12.07 2.35
C PRO A 93 0.18 12.26 2.62
N HIS A 94 1.01 11.39 2.05
CA HIS A 94 2.47 11.44 2.11
C HIS A 94 3.06 11.46 0.71
N GLN A 95 4.09 12.28 0.48
CA GLN A 95 4.82 12.31 -0.79
C GLN A 95 5.98 11.30 -0.71
N VAL A 96 5.91 10.26 -1.52
CA VAL A 96 6.93 9.20 -1.61
C VAL A 96 7.33 9.06 -3.07
N GLU A 97 8.61 9.26 -3.38
CA GLU A 97 9.13 9.21 -4.77
C GLU A 97 8.35 10.11 -5.75
N GLY A 98 7.82 11.24 -5.27
CA GLY A 98 7.02 12.19 -6.06
C GLY A 98 5.58 11.74 -6.33
N VAL A 99 5.14 10.65 -5.70
CA VAL A 99 3.76 10.15 -5.76
C VAL A 99 3.08 10.36 -4.41
N GLU A 100 1.84 10.83 -4.46
CA GLU A 100 1.00 10.92 -3.27
C GLU A 100 0.51 9.53 -2.86
N VAL A 101 0.99 9.06 -1.71
CA VAL A 101 0.57 7.83 -1.06
C VAL A 101 -0.29 8.20 0.15
N ARG A 102 -1.53 7.71 0.18
CA ARG A 102 -2.40 7.90 1.35
C ARG A 102 -2.18 6.77 2.34
N VAL A 103 -1.90 7.12 3.59
CA VAL A 103 -1.63 6.18 4.68
C VAL A 103 -2.54 6.55 5.85
N TYR A 104 -3.03 5.56 6.61
CA TYR A 104 -3.69 5.88 7.88
C TYR A 104 -2.67 6.38 8.90
N ASN A 105 -3.06 7.37 9.69
CA ASN A 105 -2.21 7.92 10.72
C ASN A 105 -1.90 6.90 11.82
N PRO A 106 -0.89 7.15 12.67
CA PRO A 106 -0.49 6.22 13.72
C PRO A 106 -1.64 5.79 14.64
N ALA A 107 -2.45 6.74 15.12
CA ALA A 107 -3.53 6.47 16.06
C ALA A 107 -4.62 5.57 15.46
N LYS A 108 -5.04 5.87 14.24
CA LYS A 108 -6.01 5.09 13.47
C LYS A 108 -5.46 3.70 13.14
N THR A 109 -4.19 3.62 12.76
CA THR A 109 -3.52 2.36 12.42
C THR A 109 -3.50 1.42 13.62
N VAL A 110 -3.10 1.91 14.79
CA VAL A 110 -3.12 1.12 16.03
C VAL A 110 -4.55 0.66 16.36
N ALA A 111 -5.53 1.57 16.33
CA ALA A 111 -6.93 1.23 16.59
C ALA A 111 -7.48 0.17 15.62
N ASP A 112 -7.15 0.28 14.32
CA ASP A 112 -7.56 -0.70 13.31
C ASP A 112 -6.86 -2.04 13.51
N CYS A 113 -5.61 -2.08 13.93
CA CYS A 113 -4.92 -3.33 14.25
C CYS A 113 -5.60 -4.07 15.41
N PHE A 114 -6.01 -3.38 16.47
CA PHE A 114 -6.82 -3.98 17.55
C PHE A 114 -8.15 -4.53 17.03
N LYS A 115 -8.87 -3.74 16.21
CA LYS A 115 -10.14 -4.13 15.63
C LYS A 115 -10.03 -5.34 14.70
N TYR A 116 -8.96 -5.41 13.92
CA TYR A 116 -8.72 -6.44 12.91
C TYR A 116 -7.64 -7.44 13.32
N ARG A 117 -7.40 -7.62 14.63
CA ARG A 117 -6.42 -8.59 15.18
C ARG A 117 -6.56 -10.01 14.60
N ASN A 118 -7.80 -10.42 14.32
CA ASN A 118 -8.09 -11.73 13.73
C ASN A 118 -7.55 -11.89 12.28
N LYS A 119 -7.23 -10.79 11.59
CA LYS A 119 -6.71 -10.78 10.22
C LYS A 119 -5.19 -10.63 10.14
N ILE A 120 -4.59 -9.93 11.10
CA ILE A 120 -3.15 -9.63 11.12
C ILE A 120 -2.34 -10.63 11.94
N GLY A 121 -2.97 -11.33 12.89
CA GLY A 121 -2.28 -12.20 13.86
C GLY A 121 -2.19 -11.53 15.23
N LEU A 122 -1.86 -12.30 16.26
CA LEU A 122 -1.73 -11.81 17.64
C LEU A 122 -0.37 -11.13 17.92
N ASP A 123 0.63 -11.35 17.07
CA ASP A 123 1.91 -10.65 17.11
C ASP A 123 1.82 -9.43 16.18
N VAL A 124 1.82 -8.22 16.76
CA VAL A 124 1.95 -6.94 16.03
C VAL A 124 2.81 -5.99 16.83
#